data_AF-A0A367M3T8-F1
#
_entry.id   AF-A0A367M3T8-F1
#
_cell.length_a   1.000
_cell.length_b   1.000
_cell.length_c   1.000
_cell.angle_alpha   90.00
_cell.angle_beta   90.00
_cell.angle_gamma   90.00
#
_symmetry.space_group_name_H-M   'P 1'
#
loop_
_entity.id
_entity.type
_entity.pdbx_description
1 polymer ?
#
loop_
_entity_poly.entity_id
_entity_poly.type
_entity_poly.pdbx_seq_one_letter_code
_entity_poly.pdbx_strand_id
1 'polypeptide(L)'
;MPDMREEFEAWASSHFVDVGSGNPLKKGPNGHYGFYVVATAWKAWQASRAALKVELPERAVLPEYTEHRLLYCERTGFNDCLERVKEALQQAGIEVK
;
A
#
# COMPACT_ATOMS: atom_id res chain seq x y z
N MET A 1 -6.63 -2.50 -7.10
CA MET A 1 -5.61 -1.47 -7.38
C MET A 1 -4.41 -2.19 -7.97
N PRO A 2 -3.65 -1.57 -8.91
CA PRO A 2 -2.40 -2.16 -9.37
C PRO A 2 -1.51 -2.49 -8.17
N ASP A 3 -0.77 -3.59 -8.25
CA ASP A 3 0.21 -3.91 -7.20
C ASP A 3 1.22 -2.74 -7.11
N MET A 4 1.74 -2.45 -5.91
CA MET A 4 2.74 -1.39 -5.70
C MET A 4 3.92 -1.48 -6.67
N ARG A 5 4.26 -2.72 -7.08
CA ARG A 5 5.29 -2.96 -8.08
C ARG A 5 4.90 -2.43 -9.45
N GLU A 6 3.66 -2.62 -9.87
CA GLU A 6 3.14 -2.13 -11.15
C GLU A 6 3.10 -0.59 -11.17
N GLU A 7 2.71 0.05 -10.07
CA GLU A 7 2.75 1.52 -9.94
C GLU A 7 4.19 2.06 -10.11
N PHE A 8 5.15 1.42 -9.43
CA PHE A 8 6.55 1.79 -9.56
C PHE A 8 7.07 1.55 -10.98
N GLU A 9 6.76 0.41 -11.60
CA GLU A 9 7.22 0.06 -12.95
C GLU A 9 6.62 1.01 -14.02
N ALA A 10 5.37 1.47 -13.85
CA ALA A 10 4.76 2.49 -14.70
C ALA A 10 5.44 3.86 -14.56
N TRP A 11 5.73 4.29 -13.33
CA TRP A 11 6.51 5.50 -13.07
C TRP A 11 7.91 5.40 -13.67
N ALA A 12 8.64 4.31 -13.39
CA ALA A 12 10.00 4.10 -13.86
C ALA A 12 10.08 4.05 -15.39
N SER A 13 9.10 3.42 -16.06
CA SER A 13 9.05 3.37 -17.53
C SER A 13 8.89 4.75 -18.17
N SER A 14 8.18 5.68 -17.53
CA SER A 14 7.99 7.05 -18.04
C SER A 14 9.13 7.99 -17.67
N HIS A 15 9.93 7.66 -16.64
CA HIS A 15 11.01 8.52 -16.14
C HIS A 15 12.41 8.10 -16.61
N PHE A 16 12.59 6.83 -17.00
CA PHE A 16 13.87 6.29 -17.49
C PHE A 16 13.81 5.91 -18.98
N VAL A 17 13.20 6.76 -19.82
CA VAL A 17 12.87 6.46 -21.23
C VAL A 17 14.11 6.32 -22.13
N ASP A 18 15.24 6.93 -21.76
CA ASP A 18 16.39 7.10 -22.66
C ASP A 18 17.74 6.81 -21.99
N VAL A 19 17.78 5.71 -21.23
CA VAL A 19 19.04 5.20 -20.70
C VAL A 19 19.72 4.40 -21.81
N GLY A 20 20.76 4.95 -22.41
CA GLY A 20 21.54 4.40 -23.55
C GLY A 20 22.14 2.99 -23.36
N SER A 21 21.69 2.25 -22.36
CA SER A 21 22.06 0.88 -21.97
C SER A 21 20.91 -0.14 -22.11
N GLY A 22 19.73 0.22 -22.63
CA GLY A 22 18.63 -0.72 -22.92
C GLY A 22 17.40 -0.59 -22.00
N ASN A 23 16.57 -1.63 -21.91
CA ASN A 23 15.31 -1.58 -21.14
C ASN A 23 15.59 -1.34 -19.63
N PRO A 24 15.15 -0.20 -19.05
CA PRO A 24 15.40 0.17 -17.65
C PRO A 24 14.77 -0.81 -16.65
N LEU A 25 13.69 -1.49 -17.03
CA LEU A 25 12.99 -2.47 -16.21
C LEU A 25 13.53 -3.90 -16.36
N LYS A 26 14.59 -4.11 -17.16
CA LYS A 26 15.18 -5.44 -17.34
C LYS A 26 15.64 -6.00 -16.00
N LYS A 27 15.11 -7.18 -15.63
CA LYS A 27 15.46 -7.89 -14.40
C LYS A 27 16.57 -8.90 -14.68
N GLY A 28 17.48 -9.07 -13.71
CA GLY A 28 18.49 -10.12 -13.72
C GLY A 28 17.92 -11.48 -13.28
N PRO A 29 18.75 -12.55 -13.28
CA PRO A 29 18.33 -13.89 -12.83
C PRO A 29 17.82 -13.94 -11.38
N ASN A 30 18.20 -12.97 -10.55
CA ASN A 30 17.75 -12.82 -9.17
C ASN A 30 16.44 -12.02 -9.01
N GLY A 31 15.79 -11.61 -10.11
CA GLY A 31 14.54 -10.85 -10.10
C GLY A 31 14.68 -9.35 -9.75
N HIS A 32 15.91 -8.87 -9.50
CA HIS A 32 16.20 -7.45 -9.26
C HIS A 32 16.40 -6.68 -10.58
N TYR A 33 16.09 -5.39 -10.57
CA TYR A 33 16.39 -4.51 -11.72
C TYR A 33 17.90 -4.45 -11.97
N GLY A 34 18.29 -4.67 -13.22
CA GLY A 34 19.70 -4.63 -13.63
C GLY A 34 20.23 -3.20 -13.74
N PHE A 35 19.35 -2.22 -13.99
CA PHE A 35 19.76 -0.83 -14.06
C PHE A 35 19.86 -0.22 -12.65
N TYR A 36 21.06 0.21 -12.26
CA TYR A 36 21.38 0.62 -10.90
C TYR A 36 20.46 1.74 -10.37
N VAL A 37 20.11 2.71 -11.21
CA VAL A 37 19.26 3.84 -10.80
C VAL A 37 17.84 3.36 -10.49
N VAL A 38 17.27 2.48 -11.32
CA VAL A 38 15.94 1.88 -11.09
C VAL A 38 15.97 0.99 -9.85
N ALA A 39 17.02 0.18 -9.68
CA ALA A 39 17.20 -0.66 -8.50
C ALA A 39 17.27 0.16 -7.20
N THR A 40 17.98 1.30 -7.23
CA THR A 40 18.10 2.21 -6.09
C THR A 40 16.79 2.93 -5.81
N ALA A 41 16.10 3.42 -6.85
CA ALA A 41 14.78 4.05 -6.72
C ALA A 41 13.75 3.08 -6.13
N TRP A 42 13.77 1.81 -6.56
CA TRP A 42 12.89 0.77 -6.01
C TRP A 42 13.15 0.55 -4.51
N LYS A 43 14.42 0.43 -4.10
CA LYS A 43 14.78 0.28 -2.68
C LYS A 43 14.35 1.50 -1.86
N ALA A 44 14.57 2.71 -2.38
CA ALA A 44 14.16 3.95 -1.71
C ALA A 44 12.63 4.05 -1.58
N TRP A 45 11.89 3.63 -2.61
CA TRP A 45 10.43 3.55 -2.60
C TRP A 45 9.93 2.59 -1.52
N GLN A 46 10.49 1.38 -1.46
CA GLN A 46 10.17 0.39 -0.43
C GLN A 46 10.49 0.92 0.98
N ALA A 47 11.64 1.57 1.17
CA ALA A 47 12.06 2.13 2.46
C ALA A 47 11.15 3.28 2.92
N SER A 48 10.77 4.18 2.01
CA SER A 48 9.85 5.29 2.30
C SER A 48 8.49 4.78 2.76
N ARG A 49 7.94 3.76 2.08
CA ARG A 49 6.66 3.15 2.46
C ARG A 49 6.74 2.36 3.77
N ALA A 50 7.82 1.63 4.01
CA ALA A 50 8.05 0.94 5.28
C ALA A 50 8.21 1.89 6.48
N ALA A 51 8.67 3.13 6.25
CA ALA A 51 8.75 4.14 7.29
C ALA A 51 7.39 4.78 7.62
N LEU A 52 6.45 4.76 6.67
CA LEU A 52 5.13 5.34 6.86
C LEU A 52 4.23 4.35 7.60
N LYS A 53 3.82 4.73 8.81
CA LYS A 53 2.92 3.97 9.67
C LYS A 53 1.67 4.78 9.96
N VAL A 54 0.51 4.18 9.79
CA VAL A 54 -0.79 4.81 10.07
C VAL A 54 -1.37 4.19 11.33
N GLU A 55 -1.83 5.04 12.24
CA GLU A 55 -2.61 4.63 13.40
C GLU A 55 -4.09 4.86 13.06
N LEU A 56 -4.88 3.79 13.12
CA LEU A 56 -6.33 3.88 12.92
C LEU A 56 -7.03 4.16 14.26
N PRO A 57 -8.21 4.81 14.23
CA PRO A 57 -9.05 4.94 15.41
C PRO A 57 -9.36 3.57 16.03
N GLU A 58 -9.58 3.55 17.34
CA GLU A 58 -10.02 2.32 18.03
C GLU A 58 -11.40 1.86 17.54
N ARG A 59 -11.61 0.54 17.57
CA ARG A 59 -12.92 -0.03 17.25
C ARG A 59 -13.98 0.47 18.23
N ALA A 60 -15.15 0.82 17.71
CA ALA A 60 -16.27 1.19 18.53
C ALA A 60 -16.81 -0.04 19.28
N VAL A 61 -17.03 0.10 20.59
CA VAL A 61 -17.63 -0.94 21.45
C VAL A 61 -19.09 -1.11 21.09
N LEU A 62 -19.55 -2.33 20.82
CA LEU A 62 -20.94 -2.58 20.45
C LEU A 62 -21.84 -2.61 21.70
N PRO A 63 -22.95 -1.84 21.75
CA PRO A 63 -23.97 -1.99 22.79
C PRO A 63 -24.78 -3.27 22.58
N GLU A 64 -25.67 -3.62 23.51
CA GLU A 64 -26.64 -4.69 23.26
C GLU A 64 -27.60 -4.31 22.12
N TYR A 65 -27.76 -5.22 21.16
CA TYR A 65 -28.55 -4.97 19.95
C TYR A 65 -30.03 -4.66 20.23
N THR A 66 -30.60 -5.34 21.23
CA THR A 66 -32.01 -5.25 21.61
C THR A 66 -32.38 -3.90 22.21
N GLU A 67 -31.45 -3.25 22.91
CA GLU A 67 -31.71 -1.98 23.61
C GLU A 67 -31.37 -0.75 22.75
N HIS A 68 -30.33 -0.86 21.90
CA HIS A 68 -29.81 0.27 21.15
C HIS A 68 -29.54 -0.06 19.68
N ARG A 69 -30.56 -0.57 18.98
CA ARG A 69 -30.46 -1.05 17.59
C ARG A 69 -29.79 -0.06 16.62
N LEU A 70 -30.15 1.23 16.66
CA LEU A 70 -29.56 2.24 15.76
C LEU A 70 -28.07 2.43 16.05
N LEU A 71 -27.70 2.58 17.33
CA LEU A 71 -26.31 2.75 17.76
C LEU A 71 -25.47 1.49 17.47
N TYR A 72 -26.06 0.30 17.62
CA TYR A 72 -25.42 -0.95 17.24
C TYR A 72 -25.08 -0.96 15.74
N CYS A 73 -26.05 -0.63 14.88
CA CYS A 73 -25.84 -0.60 13.43
C CYS A 73 -24.78 0.43 13.03
N GLU A 74 -24.81 1.63 13.62
CA GLU A 74 -23.82 2.68 13.37
C GLU A 74 -22.40 2.22 13.72
N ARG A 75 -22.20 1.67 14.92
CA ARG A 75 -20.89 1.20 15.39
C ARG A 75 -20.41 -0.04 14.62
N THR A 76 -21.32 -0.89 14.18
CA THR A 76 -21.00 -2.01 13.29
C THR A 76 -20.50 -1.50 11.95
N GLY A 77 -21.22 -0.56 11.32
CA GLY A 77 -20.81 0.03 10.05
C GLY A 77 -19.48 0.79 10.16
N PHE A 78 -19.24 1.49 11.27
CA PHE A 78 -17.95 2.12 11.56
C PHE A 78 -16.81 1.08 11.60
N ASN A 79 -16.98 0.00 12.35
CA ASN A 79 -15.98 -1.07 12.46
C ASN A 79 -15.74 -1.78 11.13
N ASP A 80 -16.78 -2.05 10.34
CA ASP A 80 -16.66 -2.66 9.01
C ASP A 80 -15.89 -1.75 8.05
N CYS A 81 -16.14 -0.44 8.11
CA CYS A 81 -15.39 0.55 7.34
C CYS A 81 -13.91 0.57 7.76
N LEU A 82 -13.65 0.52 9.08
CA LEU A 82 -12.30 0.50 9.63
C LEU A 82 -11.47 -0.68 9.10
N GLU A 83 -12.04 -1.89 9.05
CA GLU A 83 -11.37 -3.06 8.48
C GLU A 83 -11.10 -2.91 6.98
N ARG A 84 -12.05 -2.39 6.20
CA ARG A 84 -11.84 -2.13 4.76
C ARG A 84 -10.74 -1.11 4.51
N VAL A 85 -10.67 -0.05 5.33
CA VAL A 85 -9.60 0.95 5.26
C VAL A 85 -8.26 0.31 5.59
N LYS A 86 -8.20 -0.52 6.63
CA LYS A 86 -6.99 -1.26 7.00
C LYS A 86 -6.48 -2.15 5.86
N GLU A 87 -7.37 -2.92 5.24
CA GLU A 87 -7.04 -3.77 4.09
C GLU A 87 -6.53 -2.94 2.90
N ALA A 88 -7.20 -1.83 2.58
CA ALA A 88 -6.80 -0.96 1.48
C ALA A 88 -5.42 -0.34 1.71
N LEU A 89 -5.11 0.10 2.94
CA LEU A 89 -3.80 0.61 3.31
C LEU A 89 -2.71 -0.47 3.17
N GLN A 90 -2.97 -1.69 3.65
CA GLN A 90 -2.04 -2.80 3.53
C GLN A 90 -1.79 -3.23 2.08
N GLN A 91 -2.83 -3.22 1.22
CA GLN A 91 -2.68 -3.47 -0.21
C GLN A 91 -1.83 -2.39 -0.90
N ALA A 92 -1.90 -1.15 -0.43
CA ALA A 92 -1.00 -0.07 -0.84
C ALA A 92 0.39 -0.14 -0.16
N GLY A 93 0.67 -1.20 0.59
CA GLY A 93 1.91 -1.43 1.36
C GLY A 93 2.21 -0.38 2.42
N ILE A 94 1.16 0.18 3.01
CA ILE A 94 1.25 1.04 4.17
C ILE A 94 1.03 0.19 5.42
N GLU A 95 1.94 0.29 6.39
CA GLU A 95 1.80 -0.39 7.67
C GLU A 95 0.71 0.30 8.51
N VAL A 96 -0.21 -0.49 9.05
CA VAL A 96 -1.23 -0.03 10.00
C VAL A 96 -0.88 -0.60 11.38
N LYS A 97 -0.77 0.27 12.38
CA LYS A 97 -0.54 -0.11 13.78
C LYS A 97 -1.83 -0.44 14.52
#